data_AF-A0A7X0A603-F1
#
_entry.id   AF-A0A7X0A603-F1
#
_cell.length_a   1.000
_cell.length_b   1.000
_cell.length_c   1.000
_cell.angle_alpha   90.00
_cell.angle_beta   90.00
_cell.angle_gamma   90.00
#
_symmetry.space_group_name_H-M   'P 1'
#
loop_
_entity.id
_entity.type
_entity.pdbx_description
1 polymer ?
#
loop_
_entity_poly.entity_id
_entity_poly.type
_entity_poly.pdbx_seq_one_letter_code
_entity_poly.pdbx_strand_id
1 'polypeptide(L)'
;MKNQSLILKTASAVFFFALTFKAYAQDPPGIDDFNQATQQLHSVYFSLSDLVLVIGALTGIIGGLRVYTNWQIRGHRHHHPIDAQVIGWFGSCLFLILAGIFIKALYGI
;
A
#
# COMPACT_ATOMS: atom_id res chain seq x y z
N MET A 1 -17.64 -19.95 56.14
CA MET A 1 -18.54 -18.91 55.56
C MET A 1 -17.81 -17.87 54.69
N LYS A 2 -16.56 -17.48 54.98
CA LYS A 2 -15.82 -16.43 54.23
C LYS A 2 -15.44 -16.78 52.78
N ASN A 3 -15.24 -18.07 52.47
CA ASN A 3 -14.88 -18.50 51.10
C ASN A 3 -16.07 -18.51 50.14
N GLN A 4 -17.30 -18.73 50.64
CA GLN A 4 -18.50 -18.73 49.80
C GLN A 4 -18.86 -17.32 49.31
N SER A 5 -18.66 -16.29 50.14
CA SER A 5 -18.83 -14.90 49.70
C SER A 5 -17.73 -14.42 48.75
N LEU A 6 -16.53 -15.00 48.83
CA LEU A 6 -15.44 -14.73 47.88
C LEU A 6 -15.74 -15.34 46.49
N ILE A 7 -16.21 -16.59 46.46
CA ILE A 7 -16.61 -17.28 45.22
C ILE A 7 -17.80 -16.58 44.54
N LEU A 8 -18.76 -16.08 45.32
CA LEU A 8 -19.89 -15.33 44.79
C LEU A 8 -19.48 -13.98 44.18
N LYS A 9 -18.46 -13.32 44.74
CA LYS A 9 -17.89 -12.07 44.22
C LYS A 9 -17.01 -12.27 42.99
N THR A 10 -16.29 -13.39 42.89
CA THR A 10 -15.50 -13.71 41.69
C THR A 10 -16.39 -14.19 40.55
N ALA A 11 -17.48 -14.91 40.84
CA ALA A 11 -18.46 -15.35 39.84
C ALA A 11 -19.13 -14.17 39.12
N SER A 12 -19.49 -13.10 39.84
CA SER A 12 -20.06 -11.90 39.22
C SER A 12 -19.05 -11.15 38.35
N ALA A 13 -17.79 -11.05 38.78
CA ALA A 13 -16.73 -10.43 37.97
C ALA A 13 -16.46 -11.21 36.67
N VAL A 14 -16.46 -12.55 36.72
CA VAL A 14 -16.32 -13.42 35.54
C VAL A 14 -17.51 -13.27 34.59
N PHE A 15 -18.73 -13.14 35.13
CA PHE A 15 -19.94 -12.92 34.32
C PHE A 15 -19.92 -11.57 33.58
N PHE A 16 -19.46 -10.50 34.24
CA PHE A 16 -19.25 -9.20 33.60
C PHE A 16 -18.16 -9.21 32.52
N PHE A 17 -17.09 -10.00 32.73
CA PHE A 17 -16.03 -10.15 31.73
C PHE A 17 -16.48 -10.98 30.52
N ALA A 18 -17.29 -12.02 30.75
CA ALA A 18 -17.85 -12.87 29.69
C ALA A 18 -18.85 -12.15 28.77
N LEU A 19 -19.56 -11.12 29.28
CA LEU A 19 -20.52 -10.30 28.52
C LEU A 19 -19.87 -9.39 27.46
N THR A 20 -18.54 -9.27 27.42
CA THR A 20 -17.82 -8.36 26.51
C THR A 20 -17.54 -8.98 25.12
N PHE A 21 -17.87 -10.24 24.89
CA PHE A 21 -17.80 -10.82 23.55
C PHE A 21 -19.03 -10.41 22.73
N LYS A 22 -18.96 -9.21 22.12
CA LYS A 22 -19.77 -8.87 20.95
C LYS A 22 -19.33 -9.80 19.81
N ALA A 23 -20.01 -10.93 19.67
CA ALA A 23 -19.96 -11.69 18.43
C ALA A 23 -20.58 -10.81 17.34
N TYR A 24 -19.74 -10.24 16.47
CA TYR A 24 -20.22 -9.70 15.20
C TYR A 24 -20.68 -10.89 14.37
N ALA A 25 -21.95 -11.26 14.48
CA ALA A 25 -22.62 -11.95 13.39
C ALA A 25 -22.76 -10.91 12.28
N GLN A 26 -21.74 -10.80 11.42
CA GLN A 26 -21.85 -10.00 10.22
C GLN A 26 -22.87 -10.72 9.34
N ASP A 27 -24.03 -10.09 9.16
CA ASP A 27 -24.99 -10.52 8.14
C ASP A 27 -24.25 -10.64 6.79
N PRO A 28 -24.62 -11.61 5.92
CA PRO A 28 -23.98 -11.74 4.62
C PRO A 28 -24.02 -10.38 3.90
N PRO A 29 -22.87 -9.87 3.40
CA PRO A 29 -22.81 -8.54 2.83
C PRO A 29 -23.82 -8.39 1.69
N GLY A 30 -24.66 -7.37 1.79
CA GLY A 30 -25.66 -7.04 0.77
C GLY A 30 -25.03 -6.32 -0.43
N ILE A 31 -25.80 -6.16 -1.52
CA ILE A 31 -25.36 -5.40 -2.71
C ILE A 31 -24.93 -3.98 -2.35
N ASP A 32 -25.58 -3.37 -1.35
CA ASP A 32 -25.23 -2.02 -0.87
C ASP A 32 -23.87 -1.97 -0.17
N ASP A 33 -23.51 -3.02 0.57
CA ASP A 33 -22.19 -3.14 1.20
C ASP A 33 -21.09 -3.29 0.14
N PHE A 34 -21.35 -4.03 -0.94
CA PHE A 34 -20.44 -4.15 -2.08
C PHE A 34 -20.29 -2.84 -2.85
N ASN A 35 -21.38 -2.09 -3.03
CA ASN A 35 -21.33 -0.76 -3.65
C ASN A 35 -20.52 0.21 -2.78
N GLN A 36 -20.70 0.18 -1.46
CA GLN A 36 -19.95 1.01 -0.54
C GLN A 36 -18.46 0.63 -0.51
N ALA A 37 -18.15 -0.67 -0.49
CA ALA A 37 -16.78 -1.16 -0.60
C ALA A 37 -16.13 -0.72 -1.93
N THR A 38 -16.87 -0.75 -3.04
CA THR A 38 -16.39 -0.31 -4.36
C THR A 38 -16.04 1.18 -4.37
N GLN A 39 -16.86 2.03 -3.72
CA GLN A 39 -16.56 3.46 -3.59
C GLN A 39 -15.29 3.70 -2.75
N GLN A 40 -15.12 2.95 -1.66
CA GLN A 40 -13.88 3.04 -0.87
C GLN A 40 -12.65 2.61 -1.66
N LEU A 41 -12.77 1.50 -2.41
CA LEU A 41 -11.71 1.04 -3.30
C LEU A 41 -11.35 2.10 -4.33
N HIS A 42 -12.31 2.79 -4.95
CA HIS A 42 -12.03 3.87 -5.91
C HIS A 42 -11.15 4.97 -5.31
N SER A 43 -11.46 5.42 -4.08
CA SER A 43 -10.63 6.43 -3.40
C SER A 43 -9.21 5.94 -3.08
N VAL A 44 -9.07 4.67 -2.70
CA VAL A 44 -7.78 4.03 -2.45
C VAL A 44 -6.96 3.92 -3.73
N TYR A 45 -7.57 3.50 -4.85
CA TYR A 45 -6.89 3.41 -6.15
C TYR A 45 -6.47 4.77 -6.70
N PHE A 46 -7.27 5.82 -6.49
CA PHE A 46 -6.88 7.19 -6.84
C PHE A 46 -5.62 7.62 -6.07
N SER A 47 -5.63 7.47 -4.74
CA SER A 47 -4.49 7.82 -3.87
C SER A 47 -3.24 7.00 -4.18
N LEU A 48 -3.39 5.69 -4.42
CA LEU A 48 -2.28 4.82 -4.81
C LEU A 48 -1.69 5.22 -6.16
N SER A 49 -2.52 5.61 -7.13
CA SER A 49 -2.04 6.05 -8.44
C SER A 49 -1.17 7.30 -8.33
N ASP A 50 -1.61 8.29 -7.54
CA ASP A 50 -0.84 9.50 -7.28
C ASP A 50 0.48 9.18 -6.57
N LEU A 51 0.46 8.28 -5.58
CA LEU A 51 1.67 7.84 -4.88
C LEU A 51 2.68 7.20 -5.85
N VAL A 52 2.22 6.31 -6.75
CA VAL A 52 3.09 5.66 -7.74
C VAL A 52 3.70 6.68 -8.71
N LEU A 53 2.94 7.68 -9.13
CA LEU A 53 3.45 8.76 -9.99
C LEU A 53 4.53 9.59 -9.27
N VAL A 54 4.33 9.92 -8.00
CA VAL A 54 5.32 10.64 -7.19
C VAL A 54 6.61 9.81 -7.03
N ILE A 55 6.49 8.51 -6.73
CA ILE A 55 7.66 7.61 -6.62
C ILE A 55 8.37 7.48 -7.98
N GLY A 56 7.61 7.38 -9.08
CA GLY A 56 8.14 7.38 -10.45
C GLY A 56 8.94 8.64 -10.75
N ALA A 57 8.43 9.81 -10.38
CA ALA A 57 9.12 11.08 -10.54
C ALA A 57 10.43 11.14 -9.72
N LEU A 58 10.39 10.75 -8.44
CA LEU A 58 11.57 10.73 -7.57
C LEU A 58 12.65 9.78 -8.08
N THR A 59 12.28 8.56 -8.43
CA THR A 59 13.21 7.55 -8.96
C THR A 59 13.76 7.94 -10.34
N GLY A 60 12.97 8.66 -11.15
CA GLY A 60 13.41 9.26 -12.41
C GLY A 60 14.48 10.34 -12.23
N ILE A 61 14.33 11.23 -11.25
CA ILE A 61 15.35 12.25 -10.92
C ILE A 61 16.66 11.57 -10.48
N ILE A 62 16.57 10.54 -9.64
CA ILE A 62 17.73 9.74 -9.20
C ILE A 62 18.41 9.05 -10.40
N GLY A 63 17.63 8.48 -11.31
CA GLY A 63 18.12 7.89 -12.55
C GLY A 63 18.84 8.91 -13.44
N GLY A 64 18.26 10.10 -13.61
CA GLY A 64 18.86 11.21 -14.35
C GLY A 64 20.20 11.65 -13.76
N LEU A 65 20.31 11.75 -12.43
CA LEU A 65 21.57 12.04 -11.75
C LEU A 65 22.63 10.97 -12.01
N ARG A 66 22.23 9.68 -12.04
CA ARG A 66 23.14 8.58 -12.38
C ARG A 66 23.63 8.67 -13.82
N VAL A 67 22.74 8.95 -14.78
CA VAL A 67 23.12 9.14 -16.19
C VAL A 67 24.08 10.33 -16.34
N TYR A 68 23.75 11.47 -15.73
CA TYR A 68 24.61 12.66 -15.73
C TYR A 68 25.99 12.35 -15.14
N THR A 69 26.05 11.67 -13.99
CA THR A 69 27.31 11.30 -13.34
C THR A 69 28.16 10.37 -14.22
N ASN A 70 27.52 9.41 -14.89
CA ASN A 70 28.22 8.51 -15.80
C ASN A 70 28.74 9.23 -17.05
N TRP A 71 27.96 10.15 -17.62
CA TRP A 71 28.35 10.89 -18.82
C TRP A 71 29.36 12.01 -18.56
N GLN A 72 29.19 12.80 -17.49
CA GLN A 72 29.98 14.00 -17.23
C GLN A 72 31.17 13.76 -16.29
N ILE A 73 31.01 12.91 -15.27
CA ILE A 73 32.03 12.75 -14.21
C ILE A 73 32.93 11.54 -14.47
N ARG A 74 32.35 10.42 -14.94
CA ARG A 74 33.11 9.18 -15.17
C ARG A 74 33.66 9.06 -16.59
N GLY A 75 33.09 9.82 -17.54
CA GLY A 75 33.60 10.09 -18.88
C GLY A 75 34.10 8.86 -19.63
N HIS A 76 33.24 8.22 -20.44
CA HIS A 76 33.53 7.22 -21.50
C HIS A 76 34.72 6.24 -21.31
N ARG A 77 35.16 5.98 -20.08
CA ARG A 77 36.45 5.32 -19.81
C ARG A 77 36.40 3.80 -19.81
N HIS A 78 35.24 3.23 -20.11
CA HIS A 78 35.10 1.80 -20.23
C HIS A 78 34.30 1.51 -21.50
N HIS A 79 34.87 0.65 -22.34
CA HIS A 79 34.27 0.05 -23.53
C HIS A 79 33.04 -0.84 -23.20
N HIS A 80 32.29 -0.52 -22.15
CA HIS A 80 31.03 -1.15 -21.80
C HIS A 80 29.89 -0.24 -22.27
N PRO A 81 28.97 -0.74 -23.13
CA PRO A 81 27.80 0.02 -23.53
C PRO A 81 27.02 0.32 -22.24
N ILE A 82 26.61 1.59 -22.05
CA ILE A 82 25.73 2.11 -20.98
C ILE A 82 25.24 1.00 -20.06
N ASP A 83 25.90 0.85 -18.90
CA ASP A 83 25.76 -0.29 -17.96
C ASP A 83 24.33 -0.83 -17.98
N ALA A 84 24.13 -2.11 -18.31
CA ALA A 84 22.81 -2.75 -18.41
C ALA A 84 21.91 -2.48 -17.18
N GLN A 85 22.55 -2.17 -16.04
CA GLN A 85 21.91 -1.69 -14.82
C GLN A 85 21.16 -0.35 -14.97
N VAL A 86 21.71 0.62 -15.70
CA VAL A 86 21.06 1.92 -15.97
C VAL A 86 19.83 1.73 -16.84
N ILE A 87 19.93 0.87 -17.87
CA ILE A 87 18.80 0.53 -18.75
C ILE A 87 17.71 -0.22 -17.98
N GLY A 88 18.08 -1.20 -17.14
CA GLY A 88 17.13 -1.91 -16.28
C GLY A 88 16.45 -0.98 -15.27
N TRP A 89 17.19 -0.03 -14.70
CA TRP A 89 16.65 0.98 -13.80
C TRP A 89 15.66 1.91 -14.52
N PHE A 90 16.04 2.40 -15.70
CA PHE A 90 15.17 3.24 -16.53
C PHE A 90 13.88 2.52 -16.91
N GLY A 91 13.98 1.27 -17.36
CA GLY A 91 12.81 0.43 -17.67
C GLY A 91 11.89 0.23 -16.46
N SER A 92 12.47 0.06 -15.26
CA SER A 92 11.71 -0.07 -14.01
C SER A 92 10.94 1.21 -13.66
N CYS A 93 11.59 2.38 -13.78
CA CYS A 93 10.95 3.68 -13.57
C CYS A 93 9.80 3.92 -14.57
N LEU A 94 10.03 3.60 -15.84
CA LEU A 94 9.03 3.74 -16.89
C LEU A 94 7.82 2.83 -16.64
N PHE A 95 8.06 1.58 -16.25
CA PHE A 95 6.99 0.64 -15.88
C PHE A 95 6.15 1.16 -14.71
N LEU A 96 6.77 1.72 -13.67
CA LEU A 96 6.04 2.30 -12.53
C LEU A 96 5.14 3.46 -12.95
N ILE A 97 5.65 4.39 -13.77
CA ILE A 97 4.86 5.52 -14.27
C ILE A 97 3.68 5.01 -15.11
N LEU A 98 3.93 4.06 -16.03
CA LEU A 98 2.89 3.46 -16.85
C LEU A 98 1.85 2.71 -16.02
N ALA A 99 2.25 2.02 -14.95
CA ALA A 99 1.32 1.37 -14.03
C ALA A 99 0.40 2.38 -13.33
N GLY A 100 0.93 3.53 -12.88
CA GLY A 100 0.12 4.61 -12.32
C GLY A 100 -0.89 5.18 -13.32
N ILE A 101 -0.46 5.42 -14.56
CA ILE A 101 -1.35 5.90 -15.65
C ILE A 101 -2.41 4.83 -15.99
N PHE A 102 -2.02 3.56 -16.03
CA PHE A 102 -2.92 2.46 -16.32
C PHE A 102 -4.03 2.32 -15.26
N ILE A 103 -3.69 2.43 -13.96
CA ILE A 103 -4.69 2.42 -12.90
C ILE A 103 -5.63 3.62 -13.06
N LYS A 104 -5.12 4.84 -13.31
CA LYS A 104 -5.98 6.00 -13.58
C LYS A 104 -6.95 5.77 -14.76
N ALA A 105 -6.44 5.22 -15.86
CA ALA A 105 -7.23 4.92 -17.04
C ALA A 105 -8.34 3.87 -16.80
N LEU A 106 -8.07 2.82 -16.00
CA LEU A 106 -9.08 1.81 -15.66
C LEU A 106 -10.24 2.38 -14.83
N TYR A 107 -9.96 3.37 -13.98
CA TYR A 107 -10.95 4.00 -13.11
C TYR A 107 -11.54 5.31 -13.68
N GLY A 108 -11.19 5.66 -14.92
CA GLY A 108 -11.75 6.79 -15.65
C GLY A 108 -11.29 8.17 -15.16
N ILE A 109 -10.07 8.27 -14.66
CA ILE A 109 -9.47 9.48 -14.05
C ILE A 109 -8.40 10.08 -14.97
#